data_AF-A0A6A4WQR6-F1
#
_entry.id   AF-A0A6A4WQR6-F1
#
_cell.length_a   1.000
_cell.length_b   1.000
_cell.length_c   1.000
_cell.angle_alpha   90.00
_cell.angle_beta   90.00
_cell.angle_gamma   90.00
#
_symmetry.space_group_name_H-M   'P 1'
#
loop_
_entity.id
_entity.type
_entity.pdbx_description
1 polymer ?
#
loop_
_entity_poly.entity_id
_entity_poly.type
_entity_poly.pdbx_seq_one_letter_code
_entity_poly.pdbx_strand_id
1 'polypeptide(L)'
;MLLEALDWAAAAAEPGDAARLLAAQADLLGVMAAGRGGLRSGPAGNAAWQPALQALEHESIGAGVNRLAEVRRDWLGSPDRLIRAARHYERAAQTLVRLSVMRVMDQVELCRADRPQPGVWVTARCPARADIAGGWSDTPPICYEMGGLVVDLAITVDGVKPIGARARRTADPATGVRLKLCGPHGDQVLELTSLDSIRDYTSPAAPGQLLKCALIVTNIISLESDTPLAEQLKQTVGGGLEVETWSRLPQGSGMGASSILAAALVSVLWTVSGSGYSKNDVIHATLYLEQVATTGGGWQDIAGGVTGGVIVCSSPGQERHLPFAVVAEWVPVPSSLPDTLARHCLLVFTGRVRLARNLLQTVVRNWYAREPRLVATFRKLVETARQMCAALADGDLEAIGKKMSAYNSQKSELTPSALPEVVQKILAALRPLLLGATIMGAGGGGFLLVLTRQPDQAEAVRAALEALDMPEERLSVHAPALDRHGLEVTVGDAVLPLRQQFTNFASAHTGND
;
A
#
# COMPACT_ATOMS: atom_id res chain seq x y z
N MET A 1 -34.07 14.82 -12.76
CA MET A 1 -34.17 13.51 -13.45
C MET A 1 -32.88 12.69 -13.38
N LEU A 2 -31.76 13.04 -14.04
CA LEU A 2 -30.57 12.15 -14.04
C LEU A 2 -29.87 12.04 -12.67
N LEU A 3 -29.64 13.16 -11.98
CA LEU A 3 -29.04 13.14 -10.63
C LEU A 3 -29.89 12.34 -9.62
N GLU A 4 -31.20 12.49 -9.68
CA GLU A 4 -32.15 11.77 -8.81
C GLU A 4 -32.18 10.26 -9.11
N ALA A 5 -32.10 9.86 -10.38
CA ALA A 5 -31.99 8.45 -10.75
C ALA A 5 -30.68 7.83 -10.22
N LEU A 6 -29.58 8.58 -10.26
CA LEU A 6 -28.30 8.15 -9.69
C LEU A 6 -28.36 8.08 -8.16
N ASP A 7 -29.04 9.02 -7.48
CA ASP A 7 -29.25 8.95 -6.03
C ASP A 7 -30.03 7.69 -5.65
N TRP A 8 -31.14 7.43 -6.33
CA TRP A 8 -31.98 6.25 -6.08
C TRP A 8 -31.18 4.95 -6.27
N ALA A 9 -30.42 4.84 -7.35
CA ALA A 9 -29.59 3.68 -7.61
C ALA A 9 -28.47 3.52 -6.57
N ALA A 10 -27.78 4.61 -6.20
CA ALA A 10 -26.68 4.58 -5.24
C ALA A 10 -27.17 4.23 -3.83
N ALA A 11 -28.35 4.71 -3.43
CA ALA A 11 -28.91 4.46 -2.11
C ALA A 11 -29.26 2.98 -1.86
N ALA A 12 -29.54 2.22 -2.93
CA ALA A 12 -29.91 0.81 -2.87
C ALA A 12 -28.76 -0.14 -3.25
N ALA A 13 -27.59 0.39 -3.62
CA ALA A 13 -26.47 -0.39 -4.11
C ALA A 13 -25.53 -0.86 -2.99
N GLU A 14 -24.80 -1.94 -3.26
CA GLU A 14 -23.67 -2.39 -2.45
C GLU A 14 -22.55 -1.32 -2.44
N PRO A 15 -21.68 -1.29 -1.40
CA PRO A 15 -20.66 -0.25 -1.23
C PRO A 15 -19.82 0.05 -2.49
N GLY A 16 -19.38 -0.99 -3.21
CA GLY A 16 -18.57 -0.84 -4.42
C GLY A 16 -19.31 -0.16 -5.57
N ASP A 17 -20.55 -0.58 -5.85
CA ASP A 17 -21.37 0.00 -6.91
C ASP A 17 -21.89 1.39 -6.53
N ALA A 18 -22.23 1.61 -5.26
CA ALA A 18 -22.57 2.93 -4.74
C ALA A 18 -21.40 3.92 -4.90
N ALA A 19 -20.16 3.50 -4.63
CA ALA A 19 -18.98 4.33 -4.84
C ALA A 19 -18.83 4.75 -6.32
N ARG A 20 -19.07 3.80 -7.24
CA ARG A 20 -19.05 4.04 -8.70
C ARG A 20 -20.12 5.04 -9.13
N LEU A 21 -21.34 4.91 -8.60
CA LEU A 21 -22.45 5.81 -8.90
C LEU A 21 -22.20 7.22 -8.35
N LEU A 22 -21.69 7.35 -7.13
CA LEU A 22 -21.27 8.64 -6.55
C LEU A 22 -20.17 9.32 -7.38
N ALA A 23 -19.19 8.56 -7.88
CA ALA A 23 -18.16 9.10 -8.77
C ALA A 23 -18.75 9.60 -10.10
N ALA A 24 -19.72 8.86 -10.67
CA ALA A 24 -20.42 9.29 -11.88
C ALA A 24 -21.25 10.58 -11.65
N GLN A 25 -21.85 10.73 -10.46
CA GLN A 25 -22.53 11.98 -10.08
C GLN A 25 -21.55 13.16 -9.97
N ALA A 26 -20.35 12.92 -9.43
CA ALA A 26 -19.30 13.92 -9.41
C ALA A 26 -18.89 14.36 -10.83
N ASP A 27 -18.78 13.42 -11.77
CA ASP A 27 -18.51 13.70 -13.18
C ASP A 27 -19.63 14.52 -13.83
N LEU A 28 -20.89 14.14 -13.60
CA LEU A 28 -22.04 14.89 -14.08
C LEU A 28 -22.04 16.34 -13.55
N LEU A 29 -21.78 16.55 -12.26
CA LEU A 29 -21.68 17.88 -11.67
C LEU A 29 -20.53 18.70 -12.28
N GLY A 30 -19.39 18.06 -12.56
CA GLY A 30 -18.27 18.69 -13.26
C GLY A 30 -18.63 19.13 -14.68
N VAL A 31 -19.34 18.29 -15.43
CA VAL A 31 -19.82 18.60 -16.79
C VAL A 31 -20.84 19.74 -16.76
N MET A 32 -21.76 19.74 -15.79
CA MET A 32 -22.76 20.81 -15.61
C MET A 32 -22.12 22.19 -15.37
N ALA A 33 -20.91 22.24 -14.80
CA ALA A 33 -20.17 23.49 -14.62
C ALA A 33 -19.60 24.06 -15.93
N ALA A 34 -19.67 23.32 -17.05
CA ALA A 34 -19.28 23.73 -18.40
C ALA A 34 -17.85 24.34 -18.47
N GLY A 35 -16.90 23.72 -17.77
CA GLY A 35 -15.49 24.16 -17.72
C GLY A 35 -15.25 25.42 -16.86
N ARG A 36 -16.26 25.91 -16.15
CA ARG A 36 -16.17 27.03 -15.20
C ARG A 36 -16.13 26.49 -13.76
N GLY A 37 -15.76 27.31 -12.78
CA GLY A 37 -15.77 26.90 -11.37
C GLY A 37 -14.42 26.40 -10.81
N GLY A 38 -13.34 26.53 -11.59
CA GLY A 38 -11.99 26.19 -11.18
C GLY A 38 -11.67 24.69 -11.24
N LEU A 39 -10.56 24.29 -10.61
CA LEU A 39 -10.08 22.91 -10.65
C LEU A 39 -10.95 22.00 -9.79
N ARG A 40 -11.25 20.79 -10.24
CA ARG A 40 -11.87 19.72 -9.42
C ARG A 40 -10.81 18.95 -8.62
N SER A 41 -9.88 19.68 -8.00
CA SER A 41 -8.83 19.13 -7.14
C SER A 41 -8.67 19.97 -5.89
N GLY A 42 -8.17 19.35 -4.81
CA GLY A 42 -7.90 20.00 -3.54
C GLY A 42 -9.00 19.84 -2.48
N PRO A 43 -8.76 20.35 -1.25
CA PRO A 43 -9.65 20.14 -0.11
C PRO A 43 -11.02 20.78 -0.33
N ALA A 44 -12.07 20.00 -0.09
CA ALA A 44 -13.46 20.43 -0.12
C ALA A 44 -14.04 20.43 1.30
N GLY A 45 -13.38 21.11 2.24
CA GLY A 45 -13.92 21.25 3.60
C GLY A 45 -15.17 22.12 3.58
N ASN A 46 -16.31 21.57 3.98
CA ASN A 46 -17.54 22.34 4.23
C ASN A 46 -18.41 21.63 5.27
N ALA A 47 -18.88 22.40 6.27
CA ALA A 47 -19.65 21.88 7.38
C ALA A 47 -21.01 21.29 6.94
N ALA A 48 -21.65 21.85 5.91
CA ALA A 48 -22.96 21.39 5.43
C ALA A 48 -22.92 19.93 4.91
N TRP A 49 -21.76 19.48 4.42
CA TRP A 49 -21.60 18.13 3.87
C TRP A 49 -21.15 17.09 4.90
N GLN A 50 -20.71 17.51 6.10
CA GLN A 50 -20.21 16.58 7.13
C GLN A 50 -21.28 15.57 7.59
N PRO A 51 -22.54 15.96 7.88
CA PRO A 51 -23.56 15.01 8.32
C PRO A 51 -23.86 13.91 7.29
N ALA A 52 -23.71 14.22 5.99
CA ALA A 52 -23.90 13.25 4.91
C ALA A 52 -22.73 12.25 4.85
N LEU A 53 -21.49 12.73 4.97
CA LEU A 53 -20.29 11.89 5.02
C LEU A 53 -20.27 11.00 6.27
N GLN A 54 -20.69 11.52 7.42
CA GLN A 54 -20.81 10.75 8.66
C GLN A 54 -21.87 9.66 8.55
N ALA A 55 -23.01 9.93 7.90
CA ALA A 55 -24.05 8.93 7.67
C ALA A 55 -23.57 7.79 6.76
N LEU A 56 -22.73 8.05 5.75
CA LEU A 56 -22.11 7.00 4.95
C LEU A 56 -21.20 6.08 5.78
N GLU A 57 -20.56 6.61 6.82
CA GLU A 57 -19.61 5.87 7.66
C GLU A 57 -20.27 5.10 8.82
N HIS A 58 -21.35 5.64 9.39
CA HIS A 58 -21.91 5.15 10.67
C HIS A 58 -23.39 4.79 10.64
N GLU A 59 -24.11 5.12 9.56
CA GLU A 59 -25.53 4.80 9.40
C GLU A 59 -25.72 3.78 8.26
N SER A 60 -26.28 4.19 7.12
CA SER A 60 -26.45 3.36 5.94
C SER A 60 -26.07 4.14 4.68
N ILE A 61 -25.71 3.42 3.61
CA ILE A 61 -25.43 4.01 2.30
C ILE A 61 -26.60 4.89 1.86
N GLY A 62 -27.83 4.38 1.96
CA GLY A 62 -29.04 5.13 1.61
C GLY A 62 -29.21 6.43 2.41
N ALA A 63 -28.99 6.41 3.72
CA ALA A 63 -29.05 7.61 4.56
C ALA A 63 -28.01 8.66 4.13
N GLY A 64 -26.77 8.22 3.88
CA GLY A 64 -25.70 9.10 3.41
C GLY A 64 -25.98 9.69 2.03
N VAL A 65 -26.39 8.87 1.06
CA VAL A 65 -26.75 9.31 -0.31
C VAL A 65 -27.91 10.31 -0.29
N ASN A 66 -28.96 10.05 0.50
CA ASN A 66 -30.09 10.96 0.61
C ASN A 66 -29.68 12.33 1.19
N ARG A 67 -28.85 12.35 2.24
CA ARG A 67 -28.31 13.60 2.81
C ARG A 67 -27.39 14.33 1.82
N LEU A 68 -26.56 13.61 1.05
CA LEU A 68 -25.76 14.20 -0.02
C LEU A 68 -26.65 14.86 -1.08
N ALA A 69 -27.76 14.23 -1.44
CA ALA A 69 -28.70 14.74 -2.43
C ALA A 69 -29.42 16.00 -1.93
N GLU A 70 -29.82 16.03 -0.65
CA GLU A 70 -30.43 17.20 0.00
C GLU A 70 -29.49 18.41 -0.02
N VAL A 71 -28.27 18.27 0.49
CA VAL A 71 -27.29 19.37 0.53
C VAL A 71 -26.92 19.84 -0.88
N ARG A 72 -26.84 18.93 -1.86
CA ARG A 72 -26.51 19.26 -3.25
C ARG A 72 -27.51 20.23 -3.87
N ARG A 73 -28.80 20.22 -3.50
CA ARG A 73 -29.83 21.07 -4.12
C ARG A 73 -29.47 22.56 -4.04
N ASP A 74 -28.89 22.99 -2.93
CA ASP A 74 -28.50 24.39 -2.70
C ASP A 74 -27.21 24.82 -3.45
N TRP A 75 -26.56 23.85 -4.11
CA TRP A 75 -25.25 24.00 -4.76
C TRP A 75 -25.32 23.91 -6.29
N LEU A 76 -26.50 23.70 -6.87
CA LEU A 76 -26.68 23.61 -8.32
C LEU A 76 -26.68 24.98 -9.03
N GLY A 77 -26.80 26.09 -8.29
CA GLY A 77 -27.05 27.42 -8.83
C GLY A 77 -25.84 28.16 -9.41
N SER A 78 -24.60 27.67 -9.25
CA SER A 78 -23.43 28.30 -9.87
C SER A 78 -22.31 27.29 -10.22
N PRO A 79 -21.50 27.55 -11.26
CA PRO A 79 -20.39 26.67 -11.61
C PRO A 79 -19.39 26.40 -10.48
N ASP A 80 -19.04 27.40 -9.67
CA ASP A 80 -18.14 27.21 -8.53
C ASP A 80 -18.72 26.24 -7.49
N ARG A 81 -20.03 26.33 -7.22
CA ARG A 81 -20.71 25.43 -6.29
C ARG A 81 -20.84 24.03 -6.88
N LEU A 82 -21.08 23.90 -8.18
CA LEU A 82 -21.10 22.61 -8.88
C LEU A 82 -19.76 21.88 -8.77
N ILE A 83 -18.64 22.56 -9.04
CA ILE A 83 -17.30 21.97 -8.90
C ILE A 83 -17.01 21.57 -7.44
N ARG A 84 -17.39 22.40 -6.47
CA ARG A 84 -17.21 22.05 -5.06
C ARG A 84 -18.08 20.87 -4.63
N ALA A 85 -19.34 20.81 -5.07
CA ALA A 85 -20.22 19.68 -4.84
C ALA A 85 -19.64 18.39 -5.45
N ALA A 86 -19.10 18.46 -6.67
CA ALA A 86 -18.43 17.32 -7.30
C ALA A 86 -17.29 16.75 -6.42
N ARG A 87 -16.47 17.61 -5.80
CA ARG A 87 -15.41 17.17 -4.86
C ARG A 87 -15.97 16.46 -3.63
N HIS A 88 -17.16 16.85 -3.15
CA HIS A 88 -17.82 16.16 -2.02
C HIS A 88 -18.34 14.78 -2.42
N TYR A 89 -18.87 14.62 -3.63
CA TYR A 89 -19.26 13.31 -4.16
C TYR A 89 -18.04 12.40 -4.42
N GLU A 90 -16.91 12.95 -4.88
CA GLU A 90 -15.64 12.19 -4.95
C GLU A 90 -15.18 11.71 -3.57
N ARG A 91 -15.28 12.57 -2.55
CA ARG A 91 -14.96 12.19 -1.17
C ARG A 91 -15.90 11.10 -0.66
N ALA A 92 -17.19 11.19 -0.95
CA ALA A 92 -18.17 10.18 -0.59
C ALA A 92 -17.87 8.82 -1.27
N ALA A 93 -17.51 8.83 -2.55
CA ALA A 93 -17.05 7.62 -3.25
C ALA A 93 -15.80 7.04 -2.59
N GLN A 94 -14.80 7.87 -2.26
CA GLN A 94 -13.59 7.44 -1.55
C GLN A 94 -13.89 6.82 -0.17
N THR A 95 -14.86 7.38 0.56
CA THR A 95 -15.34 6.81 1.83
C THR A 95 -15.90 5.40 1.62
N LEU A 96 -16.73 5.19 0.60
CA LEU A 96 -17.29 3.85 0.33
C LEU A 96 -16.24 2.85 -0.16
N VAL A 97 -15.24 3.28 -0.94
CA VAL A 97 -14.07 2.45 -1.29
C VAL A 97 -13.32 2.04 -0.02
N ARG A 98 -13.04 3.00 0.87
CA ARG A 98 -12.38 2.74 2.16
C ARG A 98 -13.12 1.67 2.96
N LEU A 99 -14.43 1.82 3.12
CA LEU A 99 -15.27 0.86 3.84
C LEU A 99 -15.30 -0.51 3.15
N SER A 100 -15.30 -0.54 1.81
CA SER A 100 -15.22 -1.79 1.04
C SER A 100 -13.91 -2.53 1.30
N VAL A 101 -12.78 -1.81 1.36
CA VAL A 101 -11.47 -2.38 1.70
C VAL A 101 -11.43 -2.84 3.15
N MET A 102 -12.03 -2.11 4.08
CA MET A 102 -12.05 -2.47 5.50
C MET A 102 -12.72 -3.84 5.76
N ARG A 103 -13.61 -4.32 4.88
CA ARG A 103 -14.21 -5.66 4.99
C ARG A 103 -13.20 -6.80 4.92
N VAL A 104 -11.97 -6.57 4.43
CA VAL A 104 -10.92 -7.61 4.46
C VAL A 104 -10.57 -8.06 5.87
N MET A 105 -10.86 -7.24 6.89
CA MET A 105 -10.67 -7.59 8.30
C MET A 105 -11.58 -8.75 8.73
N ASP A 106 -12.73 -8.95 8.07
CA ASP A 106 -13.66 -10.06 8.35
C ASP A 106 -13.02 -11.44 8.05
N GLN A 107 -11.92 -11.46 7.28
CA GLN A 107 -11.17 -12.66 6.91
C GLN A 107 -9.99 -12.96 7.86
N VAL A 108 -9.80 -12.16 8.93
CA VAL A 108 -8.71 -12.36 9.89
C VAL A 108 -9.09 -13.39 10.95
N GLU A 109 -8.28 -14.44 11.08
CA GLU A 109 -8.49 -15.54 12.02
C GLU A 109 -7.36 -15.64 13.05
N LEU A 110 -7.56 -14.96 14.19
CA LEU A 110 -6.63 -15.05 15.32
C LEU A 110 -6.90 -16.29 16.17
N CYS A 111 -5.83 -16.92 16.64
CA CYS A 111 -5.89 -17.94 17.69
C CYS A 111 -5.19 -17.46 18.95
N ARG A 112 -5.48 -18.08 20.09
CA ARG A 112 -4.77 -17.79 21.34
C ARG A 112 -3.34 -18.34 21.30
N ALA A 113 -2.38 -17.57 21.79
CA ALA A 113 -0.99 -17.95 21.98
C ALA A 113 -0.49 -17.49 23.37
N ASP A 114 0.68 -17.96 23.78
CA ASP A 114 1.31 -17.53 25.02
C ASP A 114 1.90 -16.13 24.87
N ARG A 115 1.70 -15.29 25.89
CA ARG A 115 2.34 -13.97 25.94
C ARG A 115 3.83 -14.13 26.29
N PRO A 116 4.75 -13.50 25.54
CA PRO A 116 6.15 -13.41 25.93
C PRO A 116 6.30 -12.84 27.35
N GLN A 117 7.33 -13.28 28.08
CA GLN A 117 7.62 -12.73 29.42
C GLN A 117 7.93 -11.22 29.34
N PRO A 118 7.55 -10.41 30.36
CA PRO A 118 7.99 -9.02 30.44
C PRO A 118 9.50 -8.88 30.28
N GLY A 119 9.93 -7.86 29.53
CA GLY A 119 11.35 -7.63 29.21
C GLY A 119 11.87 -8.35 27.96
N VAL A 120 11.21 -9.43 27.51
CA VAL A 120 11.61 -10.17 26.31
C VAL A 120 11.16 -9.43 25.05
N TRP A 121 12.10 -9.18 24.14
CA TRP A 121 11.83 -8.56 22.85
C TRP A 121 11.18 -9.54 21.87
N VAL A 122 10.06 -9.14 21.29
CA VAL A 122 9.56 -9.69 20.04
C VAL A 122 10.07 -8.82 18.91
N THR A 123 10.70 -9.39 17.90
CA THR A 123 11.28 -8.65 16.77
C THR A 123 10.75 -9.18 15.44
N ALA A 124 10.10 -8.32 14.66
CA ALA A 124 9.71 -8.56 13.28
C ALA A 124 10.70 -7.89 12.31
N ARG A 125 11.20 -8.65 11.33
CA ARG A 125 12.07 -8.17 10.25
C ARG A 125 11.44 -8.49 8.91
N CYS A 126 11.40 -7.49 8.03
CA CYS A 126 10.79 -7.62 6.72
C CYS A 126 11.78 -7.21 5.62
N PRO A 127 11.85 -7.95 4.50
CA PRO A 127 12.46 -7.44 3.29
C PRO A 127 11.67 -6.22 2.80
N ALA A 128 12.28 -5.48 1.87
CA ALA A 128 11.50 -4.56 1.05
C ALA A 128 10.83 -5.33 -0.11
N ARG A 129 10.00 -4.64 -0.88
CA ARG A 129 9.37 -5.21 -2.08
C ARG A 129 9.73 -4.42 -3.33
N ALA A 130 10.03 -5.14 -4.41
CA ALA A 130 10.23 -4.56 -5.74
C ALA A 130 9.17 -5.10 -6.70
N ASP A 131 8.26 -4.22 -7.10
CA ASP A 131 7.20 -4.50 -8.07
C ASP A 131 7.79 -4.47 -9.49
N ILE A 132 7.73 -5.61 -10.18
CA ILE A 132 8.37 -5.77 -11.50
C ILE A 132 7.37 -5.91 -12.64
N ALA A 133 6.10 -6.17 -12.34
CA ALA A 133 5.00 -6.11 -13.30
C ALA A 133 3.64 -5.97 -12.61
N GLY A 134 2.67 -5.32 -13.27
CA GLY A 134 1.25 -5.36 -12.89
C GLY A 134 0.79 -4.38 -11.82
N GLY A 135 1.70 -3.77 -11.05
CA GLY A 135 1.32 -2.79 -10.00
C GLY A 135 0.47 -1.64 -10.55
N TRP A 136 -0.39 -1.08 -9.68
CA TRP A 136 -1.62 -0.33 -9.95
C TRP A 136 -2.86 -1.20 -10.11
N SER A 137 -2.76 -2.40 -10.68
CA SER A 137 -3.93 -3.30 -10.79
C SER A 137 -4.42 -3.81 -9.42
N ASP A 138 -3.60 -3.67 -8.38
CA ASP A 138 -3.87 -3.98 -6.98
C ASP A 138 -4.64 -2.89 -6.21
N THR A 139 -4.84 -1.73 -6.83
CA THR A 139 -5.38 -0.54 -6.16
C THR A 139 -6.91 -0.56 -6.14
N PRO A 140 -7.59 -0.49 -4.98
CA PRO A 140 -9.04 -0.30 -4.93
C PRO A 140 -9.47 1.06 -5.53
N PRO A 141 -10.57 1.12 -6.30
CA PRO A 141 -11.55 0.06 -6.59
C PRO A 141 -11.16 -0.88 -7.73
N ILE A 142 -10.08 -0.59 -8.46
CA ILE A 142 -9.70 -1.29 -9.69
C ILE A 142 -9.59 -2.79 -9.42
N CYS A 143 -8.88 -3.20 -8.38
CA CYS A 143 -8.59 -4.60 -8.10
C CYS A 143 -9.83 -5.47 -7.84
N TYR A 144 -10.89 -4.91 -7.23
CA TYR A 144 -12.11 -5.67 -6.97
C TYR A 144 -13.17 -5.51 -8.07
N GLU A 145 -12.97 -4.60 -9.03
CA GLU A 145 -13.90 -4.42 -10.15
C GLU A 145 -13.48 -5.13 -11.44
N MET A 146 -12.16 -5.25 -11.68
CA MET A 146 -11.62 -5.92 -12.86
C MET A 146 -10.67 -7.07 -12.52
N GLY A 147 -10.38 -7.27 -11.24
CA GLY A 147 -9.28 -8.12 -10.78
C GLY A 147 -7.95 -7.37 -10.75
N GLY A 148 -6.95 -7.98 -10.11
CA GLY A 148 -5.59 -7.47 -10.08
C GLY A 148 -4.59 -8.62 -10.14
N LEU A 149 -3.41 -8.36 -10.70
CA LEU A 149 -2.29 -9.29 -10.74
C LEU A 149 -0.99 -8.48 -10.67
N VAL A 150 -0.18 -8.69 -9.65
CA VAL A 150 1.10 -8.01 -9.46
C VAL A 150 2.18 -9.06 -9.21
N VAL A 151 3.34 -8.86 -9.82
CA VAL A 151 4.54 -9.67 -9.58
C VAL A 151 5.55 -8.85 -8.81
N ASP A 152 5.88 -9.32 -7.60
CA ASP A 152 6.80 -8.70 -6.66
C ASP A 152 8.02 -9.59 -6.39
N LEU A 153 9.15 -8.95 -6.13
CA LEU A 153 10.32 -9.57 -5.52
C LEU A 153 10.44 -9.08 -4.08
N ALA A 154 10.44 -10.01 -3.12
CA ALA A 154 10.87 -9.70 -1.77
C ALA A 154 12.40 -9.58 -1.75
N ILE A 155 12.92 -8.41 -1.37
CA ILE A 155 14.36 -8.13 -1.47
C ILE A 155 14.94 -7.60 -0.16
N THR A 156 16.10 -8.15 0.20
CA THR A 156 17.05 -7.47 1.08
C THR A 156 17.74 -6.35 0.31
N VAL A 157 18.23 -5.35 1.03
CA VAL A 157 19.02 -4.25 0.46
C VAL A 157 20.34 -4.21 1.20
N ASP A 158 21.45 -4.33 0.46
CA ASP A 158 22.80 -4.37 1.00
C ASP A 158 22.96 -5.45 2.10
N GLY A 159 22.39 -6.63 1.85
CA GLY A 159 22.51 -7.82 2.71
C GLY A 159 21.61 -7.81 3.95
N VAL A 160 20.70 -6.85 4.09
CA VAL A 160 19.82 -6.76 5.27
C VAL A 160 18.34 -6.60 4.91
N LYS A 161 17.46 -7.10 5.79
CA LYS A 161 16.05 -6.73 5.83
C LYS A 161 15.94 -5.28 6.34
N PRO A 162 15.58 -4.31 5.49
CA PRO A 162 15.76 -2.91 5.83
C PRO A 162 14.66 -2.37 6.75
N ILE A 163 13.54 -3.08 6.89
CA ILE A 163 12.35 -2.63 7.63
C ILE A 163 12.09 -3.59 8.79
N GLY A 164 11.70 -3.04 9.93
CA GLY A 164 11.25 -3.87 11.03
C GLY A 164 10.75 -3.09 12.23
N ALA A 165 10.21 -3.86 13.17
CA ALA A 165 9.72 -3.38 14.45
C ALA A 165 10.07 -4.39 15.53
N ARG A 166 10.19 -3.92 16.77
CA ARG A 166 10.25 -4.80 17.94
C ARG A 166 9.39 -4.24 19.05
N ALA A 167 8.79 -5.11 19.84
CA ALA A 167 8.00 -4.73 21.00
C ALA A 167 8.35 -5.63 22.18
N ARG A 168 8.28 -5.07 23.39
CA ARG A 168 8.33 -5.85 24.63
C ARG A 168 7.33 -5.31 25.63
N ARG A 169 6.86 -6.20 26.48
CA ARG A 169 6.02 -5.85 27.63
C ARG A 169 6.90 -5.30 28.75
N THR A 170 6.46 -4.24 29.41
CA THR A 170 7.05 -3.76 30.67
C THR A 170 6.24 -4.31 31.85
N ALA A 171 6.85 -4.42 33.03
CA ALA A 171 6.15 -4.95 34.21
C ALA A 171 5.09 -3.97 34.76
N ASP A 172 5.31 -2.67 34.59
CA ASP A 172 4.44 -1.63 35.13
C ASP A 172 3.55 -1.02 34.03
N PRO A 173 2.22 -1.18 34.09
CA PRO A 173 1.30 -0.56 33.13
C PRO A 173 1.27 0.97 33.21
N ALA A 174 1.70 1.59 34.32
CA ALA A 174 1.75 3.04 34.44
C ALA A 174 2.79 3.68 33.50
N THR A 175 3.71 2.90 32.93
CA THR A 175 4.66 3.40 31.91
C THR A 175 3.99 3.74 30.58
N GLY A 176 2.73 3.33 30.37
CA GLY A 176 2.02 3.55 29.11
C GLY A 176 2.69 2.83 27.93
N VAL A 177 2.68 3.47 26.76
CA VAL A 177 3.40 3.00 25.56
C VAL A 177 4.56 3.95 25.26
N ARG A 178 5.78 3.42 25.30
CA ARG A 178 6.98 4.13 24.87
C ARG A 178 7.34 3.69 23.46
N LEU A 179 7.34 4.62 22.51
CA LEU A 179 7.69 4.39 21.11
C LEU A 179 9.03 5.05 20.79
N LYS A 180 9.99 4.27 20.30
CA LYS A 180 11.23 4.75 19.72
C LYS A 180 11.22 4.58 18.20
N LEU A 181 11.22 5.69 17.48
CA LEU A 181 11.34 5.72 16.02
C LEU A 181 12.81 5.87 15.64
N CYS A 182 13.43 4.81 15.15
CA CYS A 182 14.82 4.81 14.72
C CYS A 182 14.89 5.15 13.22
N GLY A 183 15.49 6.29 12.88
CA GLY A 183 15.57 6.78 11.50
C GLY A 183 16.95 7.31 11.13
N PRO A 184 17.22 7.50 9.83
CA PRO A 184 18.50 8.03 9.34
C PRO A 184 18.77 9.47 9.80
N HIS A 185 17.76 10.18 10.31
CA HIS A 185 17.86 11.55 10.82
C HIS A 185 17.90 11.64 12.36
N GLY A 186 18.11 10.51 13.04
CA GLY A 186 18.15 10.41 14.50
C GLY A 186 16.93 9.68 15.06
N ASP A 187 17.06 9.29 16.34
CA ASP A 187 16.01 8.60 17.07
C ASP A 187 15.01 9.61 17.66
N GLN A 188 13.72 9.36 17.50
CA GLN A 188 12.65 10.10 18.17
C GLN A 188 11.97 9.19 19.19
N VAL A 189 11.77 9.68 20.42
CA VAL A 189 11.01 8.96 21.47
C VAL A 189 9.68 9.66 21.70
N LEU A 190 8.60 8.89 21.73
CA LEU A 190 7.24 9.32 22.03
C LEU A 190 6.72 8.52 23.21
N GLU A 191 6.06 9.19 24.15
CA GLU A 191 5.42 8.56 25.31
C GLU A 191 3.92 8.78 25.22
N LEU A 192 3.17 7.68 25.16
CA LEU A 192 1.70 7.67 25.11
C LEU A 192 1.20 7.21 26.47
N THR A 193 0.71 8.17 27.27
CA THR A 193 0.31 7.95 28.67
C THR A 193 -1.19 8.09 28.89
N SER A 194 -1.94 8.53 27.89
CA SER A 194 -3.41 8.66 27.92
C SER A 194 -4.05 8.32 26.58
N LEU A 195 -5.36 8.05 26.57
CA LEU A 195 -6.10 7.84 25.31
C LEU A 195 -6.04 9.09 24.40
N ASP A 196 -6.02 10.29 24.96
CA ASP A 196 -5.93 11.54 24.20
C ASP A 196 -4.64 11.66 23.40
N SER A 197 -3.53 11.08 23.90
CA SER A 197 -2.26 11.04 23.16
C SER A 197 -2.30 10.20 21.87
N ILE A 198 -3.38 9.43 21.68
CA ILE A 198 -3.59 8.50 20.56
C ILE A 198 -4.69 9.03 19.61
N ARG A 199 -5.57 9.93 20.05
CA ARG A 199 -6.76 10.39 19.28
C ARG A 199 -6.44 11.07 17.94
N ASP A 200 -5.21 11.54 17.76
CA ASP A 200 -4.72 12.11 16.50
C ASP A 200 -4.30 11.05 15.45
N TYR A 201 -4.58 9.75 15.68
CA TYR A 201 -4.19 8.63 14.80
C TYR A 201 -4.64 8.77 13.33
N THR A 202 -5.71 9.52 13.06
CA THR A 202 -6.18 9.77 11.68
C THR A 202 -5.41 10.89 10.97
N SER A 203 -4.55 11.64 11.68
CA SER A 203 -3.77 12.74 11.12
C SER A 203 -2.46 12.23 10.51
N PRO A 204 -2.23 12.38 9.18
CA PRO A 204 -0.99 11.94 8.53
C PRO A 204 0.28 12.64 9.03
N ALA A 205 0.14 13.78 9.71
CA ALA A 205 1.25 14.53 10.28
C ALA A 205 1.53 14.16 11.75
N ALA A 206 0.69 13.32 12.37
CA ALA A 206 0.86 12.92 13.76
C ALA A 206 2.13 12.07 13.95
N PRO A 207 3.00 12.41 14.92
CA PRO A 207 4.12 11.55 15.30
C PRO A 207 3.62 10.17 15.73
N GLY A 208 4.24 9.12 15.19
CA GLY A 208 3.88 7.74 15.51
C GLY A 208 2.51 7.30 15.00
N GLN A 209 1.92 7.98 14.00
CA GLN A 209 0.59 7.68 13.46
C GLN A 209 0.37 6.17 13.18
N LEU A 210 1.32 5.54 12.50
CA LEU A 210 1.23 4.11 12.15
C LEU A 210 1.15 3.22 13.40
N LEU A 211 1.94 3.51 14.46
CA LEU A 211 1.84 2.77 15.72
C LEU A 211 0.47 2.98 16.37
N LYS A 212 -0.01 4.22 16.43
CA LYS A 212 -1.30 4.56 17.04
C LYS A 212 -2.42 3.77 16.36
N CYS A 213 -2.41 3.72 15.02
CA CYS A 213 -3.33 2.88 14.25
C CYS A 213 -3.14 1.39 14.57
N ALA A 214 -1.90 0.90 14.62
CA ALA A 214 -1.61 -0.51 14.92
C ALA A 214 -2.12 -0.93 16.31
N LEU A 215 -2.01 -0.07 17.33
CA LEU A 215 -2.53 -0.33 18.68
C LEU A 215 -4.05 -0.50 18.69
N ILE A 216 -4.77 0.30 17.89
CA ILE A 216 -6.22 0.22 17.73
C ILE A 216 -6.60 -1.05 16.96
N VAL A 217 -5.99 -1.26 15.78
CA VAL A 217 -6.31 -2.39 14.89
C VAL A 217 -6.01 -3.75 15.53
N THR A 218 -4.99 -3.83 16.37
CA THR A 218 -4.64 -5.06 17.10
C THR A 218 -5.46 -5.25 18.38
N ASN A 219 -6.45 -4.38 18.64
CA ASN A 219 -7.30 -4.39 19.83
C ASN A 219 -6.53 -4.34 21.15
N ILE A 220 -5.33 -3.74 21.15
CA ILE A 220 -4.59 -3.45 22.38
C ILE A 220 -5.21 -2.23 23.07
N ILE A 221 -5.76 -1.30 22.28
CA ILE A 221 -6.41 -0.07 22.73
C ILE A 221 -7.74 0.11 22.00
N SER A 222 -8.77 0.55 22.72
CA SER A 222 -10.02 1.09 22.18
C SER A 222 -10.22 2.52 22.68
N LEU A 223 -10.55 3.44 21.78
CA LEU A 223 -10.80 4.87 22.07
C LEU A 223 -12.27 5.16 22.43
N GLU A 224 -13.12 4.15 22.25
CA GLU A 224 -14.56 4.10 22.44
C GLU A 224 -14.91 3.61 23.86
N SER A 225 -13.92 3.05 24.57
CA SER A 225 -14.02 2.66 25.96
C SER A 225 -13.68 3.82 26.89
N ASP A 226 -14.43 3.95 27.99
CA ASP A 226 -14.11 4.87 29.10
C ASP A 226 -12.96 4.36 29.98
N THR A 227 -12.45 3.15 29.72
CA THR A 227 -11.35 2.54 30.48
C THR A 227 -10.03 3.28 30.21
N PRO A 228 -9.31 3.77 31.24
CA PRO A 228 -8.03 4.47 31.04
C PRO A 228 -6.97 3.61 30.36
N LEU A 229 -6.03 4.25 29.66
CA LEU A 229 -4.98 3.58 28.88
C LEU A 229 -4.22 2.52 29.69
N ALA A 230 -3.75 2.85 30.90
CA ALA A 230 -2.99 1.92 31.74
C ALA A 230 -3.79 0.65 32.09
N GLU A 231 -5.10 0.76 32.26
CA GLU A 231 -5.96 -0.38 32.57
C GLU A 231 -6.23 -1.23 31.33
N GLN A 232 -6.43 -0.61 30.16
CA GLN A 232 -6.50 -1.34 28.89
C GLN A 232 -5.21 -2.13 28.63
N LEU A 233 -4.03 -1.50 28.79
CA LEU A 233 -2.75 -2.18 28.63
C LEU A 233 -2.55 -3.33 29.65
N LYS A 234 -2.97 -3.15 30.90
CA LYS A 234 -2.97 -4.23 31.89
C LYS A 234 -3.85 -5.41 31.45
N GLN A 235 -4.99 -5.18 30.82
CA GLN A 235 -5.88 -6.24 30.35
C GLN A 235 -5.34 -6.95 29.10
N THR A 236 -4.89 -6.17 28.11
CA THR A 236 -4.53 -6.68 26.77
C THR A 236 -3.11 -7.23 26.71
N VAL A 237 -2.17 -6.60 27.41
CA VAL A 237 -0.74 -6.98 27.41
C VAL A 237 -0.18 -7.20 28.81
N GLY A 238 -0.96 -7.08 29.88
CA GLY A 238 -0.51 -7.44 31.24
C GLY A 238 0.60 -6.55 31.79
N GLY A 239 0.69 -5.28 31.38
CA GLY A 239 1.75 -4.35 31.73
C GLY A 239 1.75 -3.13 30.81
N GLY A 240 2.88 -2.43 30.69
CA GLY A 240 3.07 -1.38 29.67
C GLY A 240 3.74 -1.95 28.40
N LEU A 241 4.02 -1.08 27.43
CA LEU A 241 4.67 -1.48 26.17
C LEU A 241 5.85 -0.57 25.84
N GLU A 242 6.92 -1.19 25.37
CA GLU A 242 7.98 -0.50 24.66
C GLU A 242 8.03 -1.02 23.23
N VAL A 243 8.00 -0.12 22.26
CA VAL A 243 8.01 -0.42 20.83
C VAL A 243 9.14 0.37 20.18
N GLU A 244 9.90 -0.30 19.33
CA GLU A 244 10.88 0.34 18.46
C GLU A 244 10.61 0.00 17.01
N THR A 245 10.81 0.96 16.12
CA THR A 245 10.68 0.77 14.67
C THR A 245 11.91 1.28 13.94
N TRP A 246 12.20 0.69 12.78
CA TRP A 246 13.24 1.20 11.89
C TRP A 246 12.87 0.99 10.42
N SER A 247 13.36 1.91 9.59
CA SER A 247 13.45 1.74 8.14
C SER A 247 14.80 2.29 7.67
N ARG A 248 15.60 1.45 7.04
CA ARG A 248 16.85 1.85 6.38
C ARG A 248 16.62 2.44 4.98
N LEU A 249 15.38 2.43 4.50
CA LEU A 249 15.00 3.04 3.23
C LEU A 249 14.56 4.50 3.44
N PRO A 250 14.90 5.41 2.52
CA PRO A 250 14.34 6.75 2.48
C PRO A 250 12.80 6.72 2.46
N GLN A 251 12.18 7.69 3.13
CA GLN A 251 10.73 7.88 3.03
C GLN A 251 10.36 8.23 1.59
N GLY A 252 9.32 7.59 1.04
CA GLY A 252 8.96 7.79 -0.37
C GLY A 252 9.93 7.13 -1.35
N SER A 253 10.65 6.09 -0.91
CA SER A 253 11.50 5.22 -1.74
C SER A 253 10.76 4.48 -2.86
N GLY A 254 9.43 4.39 -2.77
CA GLY A 254 8.60 3.61 -3.68
C GLY A 254 8.68 2.11 -3.43
N MET A 255 9.34 1.64 -2.35
CA MET A 255 9.61 0.24 -2.00
C MET A 255 8.67 -0.35 -0.91
N GLY A 256 7.52 0.28 -0.66
CA GLY A 256 6.51 -0.20 0.29
C GLY A 256 6.86 -0.06 1.77
N ALA A 257 7.86 0.77 2.10
CA ALA A 257 8.40 0.85 3.46
C ALA A 257 7.35 1.10 4.55
N SER A 258 6.38 1.98 4.32
CA SER A 258 5.33 2.30 5.30
C SER A 258 4.38 1.13 5.54
N SER A 259 3.89 0.50 4.47
CA SER A 259 2.96 -0.64 4.51
C SER A 259 3.61 -1.86 5.17
N ILE A 260 4.87 -2.14 4.80
CA ILE A 260 5.66 -3.23 5.37
C ILE A 260 5.98 -2.98 6.85
N LEU A 261 6.23 -1.72 7.24
CA LEU A 261 6.42 -1.37 8.64
C LEU A 261 5.13 -1.54 9.45
N ALA A 262 3.97 -1.21 8.87
CA ALA A 262 2.68 -1.48 9.49
C ALA A 262 2.44 -2.99 9.70
N ALA A 263 2.80 -3.83 8.72
CA ALA A 263 2.77 -5.29 8.87
C ALA A 263 3.70 -5.80 10.00
N ALA A 264 4.91 -5.24 10.10
CA ALA A 264 5.83 -5.55 11.19
C ALA A 264 5.25 -5.16 12.57
N LEU A 265 4.62 -3.97 12.66
CA LEU A 265 3.95 -3.49 13.87
C LEU A 265 2.79 -4.39 14.28
N VAL A 266 1.88 -4.72 13.35
CA VAL A 266 0.77 -5.66 13.61
C VAL A 266 1.30 -6.98 14.16
N SER A 267 2.35 -7.51 13.55
CA SER A 267 2.96 -8.79 13.95
C SER A 267 3.54 -8.76 15.36
N VAL A 268 4.36 -7.76 15.70
CA VAL A 268 4.93 -7.69 17.05
C VAL A 268 3.87 -7.42 18.10
N LEU A 269 2.86 -6.61 17.79
CA LEU A 269 1.76 -6.27 18.71
C LEU A 269 0.85 -7.47 19.00
N TRP A 270 0.46 -8.23 17.98
CA TRP A 270 -0.28 -9.49 18.19
C TRP A 270 0.54 -10.52 18.96
N THR A 271 1.83 -10.64 18.69
CA THR A 271 2.67 -11.58 19.42
C THR A 271 2.79 -11.19 20.91
N VAL A 272 3.01 -9.91 21.24
CA VAL A 272 3.12 -9.48 22.65
C VAL A 272 1.78 -9.54 23.40
N SER A 273 0.64 -9.41 22.72
CA SER A 273 -0.69 -9.53 23.32
C SER A 273 -1.15 -10.99 23.49
N GLY A 274 -0.44 -11.95 22.90
CA GLY A 274 -0.73 -13.39 23.02
C GLY A 274 -1.70 -13.88 21.94
N SER A 275 -1.61 -13.32 20.74
CA SER A 275 -2.35 -13.74 19.56
C SER A 275 -1.42 -14.49 18.59
N GLY A 276 -1.86 -15.68 18.17
CA GLY A 276 -1.28 -16.43 17.06
C GLY A 276 -2.02 -16.11 15.76
N TYR A 277 -1.29 -15.98 14.67
CA TYR A 277 -1.79 -15.49 13.39
C TYR A 277 -1.01 -16.11 12.22
N SER A 278 -1.58 -16.00 11.02
CA SER A 278 -0.94 -16.33 9.76
C SER A 278 -0.39 -15.08 9.06
N LYS A 279 0.44 -15.30 8.04
CA LYS A 279 0.88 -14.21 7.15
C LYS A 279 -0.29 -13.56 6.39
N ASN A 280 -1.34 -14.31 6.05
CA ASN A 280 -2.55 -13.76 5.42
C ASN A 280 -3.29 -12.82 6.37
N ASP A 281 -3.39 -13.19 7.65
CA ASP A 281 -4.00 -12.33 8.67
C ASP A 281 -3.27 -10.99 8.78
N VAL A 282 -1.93 -11.01 8.72
CA VAL A 282 -1.11 -9.79 8.72
C VAL A 282 -1.39 -8.95 7.47
N ILE A 283 -1.53 -9.57 6.30
CA ILE A 283 -1.84 -8.84 5.06
C ILE A 283 -3.19 -8.12 5.18
N HIS A 284 -4.24 -8.83 5.60
CA HIS A 284 -5.58 -8.27 5.76
C HIS A 284 -5.66 -7.19 6.85
N ALA A 285 -5.08 -7.43 8.03
CA ALA A 285 -5.06 -6.42 9.10
C ALA A 285 -4.26 -5.18 8.72
N THR A 286 -3.19 -5.33 7.94
CA THR A 286 -2.40 -4.17 7.46
C THR A 286 -3.18 -3.37 6.42
N LEU A 287 -3.91 -4.03 5.51
CA LEU A 287 -4.81 -3.34 4.57
C LEU A 287 -5.89 -2.53 5.31
N TYR A 288 -6.48 -3.12 6.34
CA TYR A 288 -7.42 -2.43 7.22
C TYR A 288 -6.76 -1.23 7.92
N LEU A 289 -5.56 -1.42 8.48
CA LEU A 289 -4.81 -0.37 9.17
C LEU A 289 -4.53 0.84 8.28
N GLU A 290 -4.16 0.65 7.02
CA GLU A 290 -3.93 1.77 6.09
C GLU A 290 -5.19 2.59 5.82
N GLN A 291 -6.37 1.96 5.86
CA GLN A 291 -7.65 2.67 5.77
C GLN A 291 -7.92 3.48 7.05
N VAL A 292 -7.63 2.92 8.23
CA VAL A 292 -7.71 3.62 9.53
C VAL A 292 -6.75 4.83 9.55
N ALA A 293 -5.55 4.68 9.00
CA ALA A 293 -4.55 5.73 8.89
C ALA A 293 -4.85 6.79 7.83
N THR A 294 -5.92 6.61 7.02
CA THR A 294 -6.31 7.48 5.90
C THR A 294 -5.27 7.60 4.77
N THR A 295 -4.28 6.71 4.76
CA THR A 295 -3.21 6.69 3.75
C THR A 295 -3.64 5.89 2.54
N GLY A 296 -4.31 4.75 2.77
CA GLY A 296 -4.81 3.85 1.73
C GLY A 296 -3.71 3.36 0.78
N GLY A 297 -4.09 2.52 -0.19
CA GLY A 297 -3.14 1.95 -1.14
C GLY A 297 -3.68 0.69 -1.80
N GLY A 298 -2.84 0.07 -2.61
CA GLY A 298 -3.07 -1.28 -3.09
C GLY A 298 -2.39 -2.31 -2.18
N TRP A 299 -2.69 -3.58 -2.41
CA TRP A 299 -2.23 -4.68 -1.54
C TRP A 299 -0.80 -5.16 -1.82
N GLN A 300 -0.17 -4.75 -2.93
CA GLN A 300 1.12 -5.30 -3.37
C GLN A 300 2.25 -5.05 -2.35
N ASP A 301 2.28 -3.86 -1.74
CA ASP A 301 3.35 -3.47 -0.81
C ASP A 301 3.41 -4.42 0.39
N ILE A 302 2.23 -4.79 0.88
CA ILE A 302 2.04 -5.63 2.04
C ILE A 302 2.31 -7.10 1.68
N ALA A 303 1.68 -7.59 0.61
CA ALA A 303 1.84 -8.97 0.15
C ALA A 303 3.31 -9.27 -0.21
N GLY A 304 3.97 -8.36 -0.93
CA GLY A 304 5.38 -8.45 -1.32
C GLY A 304 6.33 -8.53 -0.12
N GLY A 305 6.12 -7.69 0.91
CA GLY A 305 6.99 -7.67 2.09
C GLY A 305 6.73 -8.80 3.10
N VAL A 306 5.51 -9.33 3.15
CA VAL A 306 5.13 -10.38 4.12
C VAL A 306 5.43 -11.79 3.60
N THR A 307 5.16 -12.06 2.32
CA THR A 307 5.19 -13.41 1.76
C THR A 307 6.61 -13.97 1.66
N GLY A 308 7.52 -13.21 1.04
CA GLY A 308 8.87 -13.67 0.71
C GLY A 308 8.94 -14.39 -0.65
N GLY A 309 10.10 -14.35 -1.29
CA GLY A 309 10.39 -14.99 -2.57
C GLY A 309 10.00 -14.15 -3.79
N VAL A 310 9.80 -14.84 -4.91
CA VAL A 310 9.20 -14.31 -6.13
C VAL A 310 7.70 -14.54 -6.03
N ILE A 311 6.94 -13.47 -5.92
CA ILE A 311 5.53 -13.53 -5.50
C ILE A 311 4.69 -13.04 -6.66
N VAL A 312 3.64 -13.78 -6.98
CA VAL A 312 2.50 -13.24 -7.72
C VAL A 312 1.35 -13.12 -6.75
N CYS A 313 0.79 -11.92 -6.66
CA CYS A 313 -0.36 -11.67 -5.84
C CYS A 313 -1.52 -11.22 -6.73
N SER A 314 -2.72 -11.68 -6.41
CA SER A 314 -3.90 -11.49 -7.24
C SER A 314 -5.15 -11.20 -6.42
N SER A 315 -6.10 -10.53 -7.06
CA SER A 315 -7.48 -10.43 -6.60
C SER A 315 -8.35 -10.96 -7.74
N PRO A 316 -8.96 -12.15 -7.61
CA PRO A 316 -9.83 -12.71 -8.64
C PRO A 316 -10.98 -11.75 -8.94
N GLY A 317 -11.03 -11.24 -10.17
CA GLY A 317 -11.93 -10.13 -10.54
C GLY A 317 -13.34 -10.54 -10.95
N GLN A 318 -13.63 -11.85 -11.03
CA GLN A 318 -14.80 -12.33 -11.78
C GLN A 318 -16.15 -12.09 -11.10
N GLU A 319 -16.19 -11.78 -9.80
CA GLU A 319 -17.49 -11.73 -9.08
C GLU A 319 -17.80 -10.40 -8.39
N ARG A 320 -16.93 -9.38 -8.46
CA ARG A 320 -17.07 -8.09 -7.73
C ARG A 320 -17.51 -8.27 -6.27
N HIS A 321 -17.11 -9.37 -5.64
CA HIS A 321 -17.54 -9.69 -4.29
C HIS A 321 -16.70 -8.93 -3.26
N LEU A 322 -17.38 -8.48 -2.20
CA LEU A 322 -16.77 -7.88 -1.03
C LEU A 322 -17.04 -8.79 0.19
N PRO A 323 -16.04 -9.07 1.02
CA PRO A 323 -14.65 -8.64 0.89
C PRO A 323 -13.97 -9.29 -0.33
N PHE A 324 -13.08 -8.54 -0.98
CA PHE A 324 -12.28 -9.10 -2.07
C PHE A 324 -11.15 -9.97 -1.48
N ALA A 325 -10.73 -10.97 -2.25
CA ALA A 325 -9.62 -11.84 -1.86
C ALA A 325 -8.28 -11.24 -2.26
N VAL A 326 -7.27 -11.42 -1.41
CA VAL A 326 -5.86 -11.14 -1.72
C VAL A 326 -5.12 -12.46 -1.66
N VAL A 327 -4.85 -13.03 -2.83
CA VAL A 327 -4.24 -14.35 -2.98
C VAL A 327 -2.79 -14.18 -3.38
N ALA A 328 -1.86 -14.51 -2.50
CA ALA A 328 -0.43 -14.52 -2.79
C ALA A 328 0.07 -15.95 -3.04
N GLU A 329 0.84 -16.11 -4.10
CA GLU A 329 1.40 -17.39 -4.55
C GLU A 329 2.87 -17.20 -4.93
N TRP A 330 3.65 -18.28 -4.81
CA TRP A 330 5.03 -18.26 -5.27
C TRP A 330 5.10 -18.61 -6.75
N VAL A 331 5.84 -17.81 -7.52
CA VAL A 331 6.20 -18.18 -8.88
C VAL A 331 7.28 -19.27 -8.81
N PRO A 332 7.05 -20.46 -9.41
CA PRO A 332 8.06 -21.50 -9.44
C PRO A 332 9.19 -21.05 -10.36
N VAL A 333 10.35 -20.73 -9.80
CA VAL A 333 11.53 -20.28 -10.55
C VAL A 333 12.67 -21.30 -10.50
N PRO A 334 13.57 -21.32 -11.49
CA PRO A 334 14.76 -22.16 -11.44
C PRO A 334 15.58 -21.87 -10.18
N SER A 335 16.17 -22.92 -9.59
CA SER A 335 16.94 -22.81 -8.34
C SER A 335 18.14 -21.84 -8.44
N SER A 336 18.68 -21.66 -9.64
CA SER A 336 19.78 -20.73 -9.95
C SER A 336 19.34 -19.28 -10.14
N LEU A 337 18.06 -19.02 -10.42
CA LEU A 337 17.58 -17.68 -10.76
C LEU A 337 17.83 -16.65 -9.64
N PRO A 338 17.64 -16.95 -8.33
CA PRO A 338 17.95 -16.00 -7.27
C PRO A 338 19.39 -15.48 -7.30
N ASP A 339 20.37 -16.37 -7.52
CA ASP A 339 21.79 -15.99 -7.59
C ASP A 339 22.08 -15.20 -8.86
N THR A 340 21.47 -15.59 -9.99
CA THR A 340 21.57 -14.83 -11.24
C THR A 340 21.00 -13.42 -11.08
N LEU A 341 19.81 -13.28 -10.48
CA LEU A 341 19.21 -11.96 -10.22
C LEU A 341 20.06 -11.14 -9.26
N ALA A 342 20.66 -11.73 -8.21
CA ALA A 342 21.54 -11.00 -7.30
C ALA A 342 22.78 -10.40 -8.01
N ARG A 343 23.24 -11.01 -9.10
CA ARG A 343 24.38 -10.52 -9.90
C ARG A 343 23.99 -9.53 -10.99
N HIS A 344 22.74 -9.57 -11.46
CA HIS A 344 22.26 -8.73 -12.56
C HIS A 344 21.36 -7.57 -12.11
N CYS A 345 20.73 -7.66 -10.95
CA CYS A 345 19.84 -6.62 -10.44
C CYS A 345 20.60 -5.61 -9.59
N LEU A 346 20.30 -4.33 -9.80
CA LEU A 346 20.76 -3.25 -8.95
C LEU A 346 19.59 -2.33 -8.62
N LEU A 347 19.64 -1.73 -7.43
CA LEU A 347 18.75 -0.66 -7.04
C LEU A 347 19.46 0.68 -7.23
N VAL A 348 18.83 1.60 -7.96
CA VAL A 348 19.35 2.96 -8.18
C VAL A 348 18.40 3.96 -7.53
N PHE A 349 18.84 4.62 -6.48
CA PHE A 349 18.07 5.71 -5.87
C PHE A 349 18.21 6.96 -6.73
N THR A 350 17.09 7.58 -7.08
CA THR A 350 17.05 8.71 -8.02
C THR A 350 17.30 10.07 -7.37
N GLY A 351 17.57 10.13 -6.06
CA GLY A 351 17.74 11.38 -5.30
C GLY A 351 16.44 12.13 -4.99
N ARG A 352 15.36 11.83 -5.73
CA ARG A 352 14.03 12.41 -5.54
C ARG A 352 13.13 11.48 -4.75
N VAL A 353 12.39 12.06 -3.80
CA VAL A 353 11.30 11.37 -3.09
C VAL A 353 9.98 12.05 -3.41
N ARG A 354 8.90 11.26 -3.51
CA ARG A 354 7.56 11.79 -3.80
C ARG A 354 6.50 11.01 -3.04
N LEU A 355 5.46 11.73 -2.60
CA LEU A 355 4.24 11.13 -2.07
C LEU A 355 3.35 10.63 -3.22
N ALA A 356 3.02 9.33 -3.20
CA ALA A 356 2.18 8.68 -4.20
C ALA A 356 0.73 9.21 -4.25
N ARG A 357 0.26 9.88 -3.19
CA ARG A 357 -1.14 10.33 -3.00
C ARG A 357 -1.71 11.10 -4.20
N ASN A 358 -0.95 12.03 -4.79
CA ASN A 358 -1.44 12.86 -5.90
C ASN A 358 -1.57 12.06 -7.21
N LEU A 359 -0.70 11.07 -7.42
CA LEU A 359 -0.76 10.17 -8.58
C LEU A 359 -2.00 9.26 -8.45
N LEU A 360 -2.18 8.68 -7.27
CA LEU A 360 -3.29 7.77 -6.95
C LEU A 360 -4.65 8.41 -7.22
N GLN A 361 -4.89 9.63 -6.72
CA GLN A 361 -6.15 10.33 -6.94
C GLN A 361 -6.47 10.55 -8.42
N THR A 362 -5.46 10.87 -9.23
CA THR A 362 -5.63 11.12 -10.66
C THR A 362 -5.99 9.83 -11.40
N VAL A 363 -5.27 8.74 -11.12
CA VAL A 363 -5.49 7.43 -11.76
C VAL A 363 -6.88 6.88 -11.40
N VAL A 364 -7.25 6.91 -10.11
CA VAL A 364 -8.56 6.43 -9.64
C VAL A 364 -9.70 7.26 -10.23
N ARG A 365 -9.56 8.59 -10.33
CA ARG A 365 -10.57 9.43 -10.98
C ARG A 365 -10.76 9.05 -12.47
N ASN A 366 -9.67 8.87 -13.21
CA ASN A 366 -9.75 8.52 -14.62
C ASN A 366 -10.29 7.09 -14.83
N TRP A 367 -10.04 6.18 -13.88
CA TRP A 367 -10.66 4.87 -13.82
C TRP A 367 -12.18 4.95 -13.61
N TYR A 368 -12.63 5.86 -12.74
CA TYR A 368 -14.05 6.14 -12.55
C TYR A 368 -14.73 6.64 -13.81
N ALA A 369 -14.08 7.59 -14.49
CA ALA A 369 -14.52 8.15 -15.77
C ALA A 369 -14.47 7.16 -16.95
N ARG A 370 -13.99 5.92 -16.74
CA ARG A 370 -13.84 4.87 -17.76
C ARG A 370 -13.07 5.36 -18.99
N GLU A 371 -12.01 6.14 -18.78
CA GLU A 371 -11.18 6.62 -19.89
C GLU A 371 -10.62 5.41 -20.67
N PRO A 372 -10.93 5.27 -21.98
CA PRO A 372 -10.66 4.03 -22.70
C PRO A 372 -9.19 3.61 -22.74
N ARG A 373 -8.26 4.56 -22.86
CA ARG A 373 -6.81 4.25 -22.93
C ARG A 373 -6.32 3.71 -21.59
N LEU A 374 -6.73 4.32 -20.48
CA LEU A 374 -6.39 3.90 -19.13
C LEU A 374 -6.98 2.53 -18.82
N VAL A 375 -8.25 2.28 -19.15
CA VAL A 375 -8.85 0.94 -18.96
C VAL A 375 -8.11 -0.12 -19.77
N ALA A 376 -7.74 0.18 -21.02
CA ALA A 376 -6.91 -0.72 -21.83
C ALA A 376 -5.52 -0.95 -21.22
N THR A 377 -4.92 0.10 -20.64
CA THR A 377 -3.60 0.02 -19.98
C THR A 377 -3.64 -0.88 -18.76
N PHE A 378 -4.70 -0.84 -17.95
CA PHE A 378 -4.88 -1.77 -16.84
C PHE A 378 -4.97 -3.24 -17.27
N ARG A 379 -5.65 -3.53 -18.40
CA ARG A 379 -5.65 -4.91 -18.95
C ARG A 379 -4.26 -5.34 -19.39
N LYS A 380 -3.50 -4.43 -20.03
CA LYS A 380 -2.10 -4.68 -20.42
C LYS A 380 -1.20 -4.92 -19.21
N LEU A 381 -1.42 -4.22 -18.09
CA LEU A 381 -0.66 -4.41 -16.85
C LEU A 381 -0.80 -5.84 -16.33
N VAL A 382 -2.04 -6.32 -16.21
CA VAL A 382 -2.33 -7.70 -15.78
C VAL A 382 -1.72 -8.72 -16.74
N GLU A 383 -1.85 -8.49 -18.05
CA GLU A 383 -1.27 -9.39 -19.05
C GLU A 383 0.27 -9.40 -19.01
N THR A 384 0.89 -8.24 -18.80
CA THR A 384 2.35 -8.13 -18.65
C THR A 384 2.82 -8.87 -17.40
N ALA A 385 2.05 -8.86 -16.32
CA ALA A 385 2.33 -9.62 -15.11
C ALA A 385 2.23 -11.14 -15.33
N ARG A 386 1.24 -11.64 -16.09
CA ARG A 386 1.20 -13.07 -16.48
C ARG A 386 2.42 -13.46 -17.31
N GLN A 387 2.79 -12.63 -18.27
CA GLN A 387 3.96 -12.86 -19.12
C GLN A 387 5.28 -12.77 -18.33
N MET A 388 5.32 -11.94 -17.28
CA MET A 388 6.45 -11.88 -16.34
C MET A 388 6.57 -13.19 -15.56
N CYS A 389 5.46 -13.76 -15.06
CA CYS A 389 5.48 -15.07 -14.38
C CYS A 389 6.07 -16.16 -15.28
N ALA A 390 5.69 -16.20 -16.56
CA ALA A 390 6.25 -17.15 -17.53
C ALA A 390 7.76 -16.94 -17.72
N ALA A 391 8.21 -15.69 -17.93
CA ALA A 391 9.63 -15.37 -18.10
C ALA A 391 10.48 -15.73 -16.86
N LEU A 392 9.93 -15.53 -15.66
CA LEU A 392 10.56 -15.94 -14.39
C LEU A 392 10.65 -17.45 -14.25
N ALA A 393 9.59 -18.18 -14.61
CA ALA A 393 9.57 -19.63 -14.57
C ALA A 393 10.59 -20.25 -15.53
N ASP A 394 10.80 -19.63 -16.69
CA ASP A 394 11.80 -20.05 -17.68
C ASP A 394 13.22 -19.58 -17.32
N GLY A 395 13.37 -18.62 -16.40
CA GLY A 395 14.65 -18.00 -16.07
C GLY A 395 15.25 -17.13 -17.19
N ASP A 396 14.43 -16.66 -18.13
CA ASP A 396 14.87 -15.85 -19.28
C ASP A 396 15.04 -14.38 -18.87
N LEU A 397 16.28 -13.97 -18.60
CA LEU A 397 16.63 -12.59 -18.23
C LEU A 397 16.26 -11.56 -19.30
N GLU A 398 16.35 -11.91 -20.58
CA GLU A 398 16.03 -10.97 -21.65
C GLU A 398 14.53 -10.73 -21.73
N ALA A 399 13.72 -11.79 -21.58
CA ALA A 399 12.28 -11.67 -21.46
C ALA A 399 11.89 -10.88 -20.20
N ILE A 400 12.48 -11.17 -19.04
CA ILE A 400 12.25 -10.41 -17.79
C ILE A 400 12.54 -8.92 -18.02
N GLY A 401 13.71 -8.57 -18.57
CA GLY A 401 14.08 -7.18 -18.85
C GLY A 401 13.12 -6.47 -19.81
N LYS A 402 12.67 -7.16 -20.86
CA LYS A 402 11.64 -6.65 -21.79
C LYS A 402 10.32 -6.38 -21.06
N LYS A 403 9.87 -7.27 -20.16
CA LYS A 403 8.63 -7.08 -19.38
C LYS A 403 8.75 -5.96 -18.35
N MET A 404 9.89 -5.82 -17.67
CA MET A 404 10.16 -4.67 -16.80
C MET A 404 10.05 -3.35 -17.56
N SER A 405 10.64 -3.28 -18.76
CA SER A 405 10.59 -2.06 -19.59
C SER A 405 9.18 -1.75 -20.09
N ALA A 406 8.43 -2.77 -20.53
CA ALA A 406 7.03 -2.62 -20.93
C ALA A 406 6.16 -2.14 -19.77
N TYR A 407 6.35 -2.71 -18.58
CA TYR A 407 5.67 -2.29 -17.36
C TYR A 407 5.98 -0.84 -17.00
N ASN A 408 7.25 -0.42 -17.09
CA ASN A 408 7.66 0.95 -16.84
C ASN A 408 6.98 1.95 -17.79
N SER A 409 6.87 1.60 -19.08
CA SER A 409 6.11 2.40 -20.06
C SER A 409 4.62 2.49 -19.72
N GLN A 410 4.01 1.38 -19.30
CA GLN A 410 2.59 1.35 -18.89
C GLN A 410 2.31 2.26 -17.69
N LYS A 411 3.24 2.38 -16.73
CA LYS A 411 3.11 3.36 -15.62
C LYS A 411 3.02 4.79 -16.15
N SER A 412 3.82 5.13 -17.16
CA SER A 412 3.78 6.45 -17.79
C SER A 412 2.51 6.68 -18.61
N GLU A 413 1.91 5.63 -19.19
CA GLU A 413 0.60 5.70 -19.86
C GLU A 413 -0.53 6.01 -18.85
N LEU A 414 -0.46 5.46 -17.63
CA LEU A 414 -1.44 5.76 -16.57
C LEU A 414 -1.30 7.18 -16.03
N THR A 415 -0.07 7.64 -15.83
CA THR A 415 0.19 9.00 -15.34
C THR A 415 1.56 9.49 -15.82
N PRO A 416 1.63 10.56 -16.63
CA PRO A 416 2.91 11.06 -17.16
C PRO A 416 3.92 11.42 -16.07
N SER A 417 3.42 11.80 -14.88
CA SER A 417 4.27 12.14 -13.75
C SER A 417 4.89 10.93 -13.04
N ALA A 418 4.64 9.69 -13.49
CA ALA A 418 5.31 8.48 -13.00
C ALA A 418 6.79 8.41 -13.41
N LEU A 419 7.16 9.01 -14.55
CA LEU A 419 8.54 9.08 -15.03
C LEU A 419 8.94 10.55 -15.28
N PRO A 420 9.29 11.30 -14.22
CA PRO A 420 9.77 12.67 -14.37
C PRO A 420 11.09 12.73 -15.17
N GLU A 421 11.42 13.91 -15.68
CA GLU A 421 12.59 14.13 -16.55
C GLU A 421 13.90 13.60 -15.96
N VAL A 422 14.13 13.80 -14.66
CA VAL A 422 15.29 13.27 -13.91
C VAL A 422 15.42 11.74 -14.06
N VAL A 423 14.30 11.02 -13.94
CA VAL A 423 14.26 9.56 -14.05
C VAL A 423 14.50 9.13 -15.49
N GLN A 424 13.94 9.86 -16.47
CA GLN A 424 14.16 9.60 -17.89
C GLN A 424 15.64 9.79 -18.28
N LYS A 425 16.32 10.81 -17.74
CA LYS A 425 17.75 11.05 -17.95
C LYS A 425 18.60 9.89 -17.40
N ILE A 426 18.31 9.43 -16.18
CA ILE A 426 18.97 8.27 -15.57
C ILE A 426 18.77 7.02 -16.43
N LEU A 427 17.54 6.72 -16.83
CA LEU A 427 17.23 5.55 -17.67
C LEU A 427 17.94 5.62 -19.04
N ALA A 428 18.02 6.81 -19.64
CA ALA A 428 18.69 7.02 -20.92
C ALA A 428 20.21 6.75 -20.82
N ALA A 429 20.87 7.24 -19.77
CA ALA A 429 22.29 7.00 -19.54
C ALA A 429 22.61 5.53 -19.26
N LEU A 430 21.75 4.84 -18.52
CA LEU A 430 21.96 3.43 -18.20
C LEU A 430 21.58 2.47 -19.34
N ARG A 431 20.77 2.90 -20.32
CA ARG A 431 20.24 2.06 -21.41
C ARG A 431 21.26 1.10 -22.07
N PRO A 432 22.53 1.48 -22.35
CA PRO A 432 23.52 0.57 -22.92
C PRO A 432 23.89 -0.61 -22.03
N LEU A 433 23.70 -0.49 -20.71
CA LEU A 433 24.02 -1.52 -19.71
C LEU A 433 22.84 -2.44 -19.37
N LEU A 434 21.60 -2.06 -19.73
CA LEU A 434 20.39 -2.70 -19.19
C LEU A 434 19.64 -3.61 -20.17
N LEU A 435 19.23 -4.78 -19.69
CA LEU A 435 18.16 -5.59 -20.30
C LEU A 435 16.79 -4.96 -20.06
N GLY A 436 16.60 -4.32 -18.90
CA GLY A 436 15.38 -3.61 -18.56
C GLY A 436 15.47 -2.84 -17.26
N ALA A 437 14.49 -1.98 -17.00
CA ALA A 437 14.36 -1.25 -15.75
C ALA A 437 12.90 -0.85 -15.50
N THR A 438 12.57 -0.67 -14.23
CA THR A 438 11.29 -0.12 -13.81
C THR A 438 11.43 0.75 -12.57
N ILE A 439 10.67 1.84 -12.50
CA ILE A 439 10.53 2.66 -11.29
C ILE A 439 9.67 1.94 -10.27
N MET A 440 10.08 1.91 -9.01
CA MET A 440 9.34 1.22 -7.94
C MET A 440 8.06 1.96 -7.56
N GLY A 441 7.03 1.18 -7.19
CA GLY A 441 5.73 1.65 -6.73
C GLY A 441 5.00 2.52 -7.76
N ALA A 442 4.30 3.55 -7.29
CA ALA A 442 3.52 4.47 -8.12
C ALA A 442 4.36 5.30 -9.11
N GLY A 443 5.69 5.36 -8.93
CA GLY A 443 6.61 6.20 -9.69
C GLY A 443 6.72 7.64 -9.17
N GLY A 444 7.39 8.49 -9.95
CA GLY A 444 7.58 9.91 -9.65
C GLY A 444 8.82 10.24 -8.83
N GLY A 445 9.65 9.25 -8.50
CA GLY A 445 10.85 9.33 -7.68
C GLY A 445 11.15 7.98 -7.01
N GLY A 446 12.09 7.95 -6.08
CA GLY A 446 12.45 6.77 -5.31
C GLY A 446 13.51 5.92 -6.01
N PHE A 447 13.37 4.60 -5.91
CA PHE A 447 14.28 3.63 -6.53
C PHE A 447 13.83 3.20 -7.93
N LEU A 448 14.81 3.00 -8.80
CA LEU A 448 14.72 2.14 -9.97
C LEU A 448 15.25 0.76 -9.62
N LEU A 449 14.54 -0.29 -10.01
CA LEU A 449 15.15 -1.61 -10.16
C LEU A 449 15.65 -1.73 -11.59
N VAL A 450 16.94 -1.99 -11.76
CA VAL A 450 17.57 -2.17 -13.08
C VAL A 450 18.11 -3.59 -13.20
N LEU A 451 17.94 -4.19 -14.38
CA LEU A 451 18.47 -5.50 -14.74
C LEU A 451 19.56 -5.32 -15.79
N THR A 452 20.80 -5.64 -15.45
CA THR A 452 21.98 -5.42 -16.27
C THR A 452 22.19 -6.55 -17.29
N ARG A 453 22.81 -6.24 -18.43
CA ARG A 453 23.12 -7.21 -19.50
C ARG A 453 24.17 -8.21 -19.07
N GLN A 454 25.21 -7.75 -18.38
CA GLN A 454 26.26 -8.60 -17.83
C GLN A 454 26.13 -8.65 -16.30
N PRO A 455 26.58 -9.75 -15.66
CA PRO A 455 26.62 -9.81 -14.21
C PRO A 455 27.61 -8.79 -13.63
N ASP A 456 27.39 -8.41 -12.37
CA ASP A 456 28.30 -7.63 -11.52
C ASP A 456 28.66 -6.24 -12.07
N GLN A 457 27.74 -5.59 -12.79
CA GLN A 457 27.95 -4.28 -13.43
C GLN A 457 27.77 -3.08 -12.49
N ALA A 458 27.88 -3.25 -11.17
CA ALA A 458 27.67 -2.18 -10.19
C ALA A 458 28.56 -0.95 -10.46
N GLU A 459 29.84 -1.16 -10.70
CA GLU A 459 30.79 -0.07 -10.97
C GLU A 459 30.53 0.62 -12.32
N ALA A 460 30.14 -0.13 -13.35
CA ALA A 460 29.78 0.46 -14.64
C ALA A 460 28.52 1.33 -14.53
N VAL A 461 27.54 0.90 -13.72
CA VAL A 461 26.35 1.69 -13.42
C VAL A 461 26.70 2.94 -12.61
N ARG A 462 27.56 2.83 -11.58
CA ARG A 462 28.03 4.00 -10.81
C ARG A 462 28.73 5.02 -11.71
N ALA A 463 29.68 4.59 -12.54
CA ALA A 463 30.40 5.45 -13.46
C ALA A 463 29.46 6.15 -14.47
N ALA A 464 28.45 5.45 -14.98
CA ALA A 464 27.46 6.04 -15.88
C ALA A 464 26.57 7.09 -15.18
N LEU A 465 26.26 6.89 -13.89
CA LEU A 465 25.51 7.86 -13.09
C LEU A 465 26.35 9.08 -12.71
N GLU A 466 27.63 8.90 -12.37
CA GLU A 466 28.55 9.99 -12.08
C GLU A 466 28.75 10.91 -13.30
N ALA A 467 28.80 10.32 -14.51
CA ALA A 467 28.93 11.07 -15.75
C ALA A 467 27.71 11.96 -16.10
N LEU A 468 26.56 11.79 -15.42
CA LEU A 468 25.41 12.68 -15.60
C LEU A 468 25.60 14.06 -14.97
N ASP A 469 26.59 14.22 -14.07
CA ASP A 469 26.87 15.46 -13.32
C ASP A 469 25.61 16.06 -12.68
N MET A 470 24.96 15.25 -11.83
CA MET A 470 23.74 15.63 -11.11
C MET A 470 23.98 15.70 -9.60
N PRO A 471 24.92 16.55 -9.10
CA PRO A 471 25.37 16.52 -7.70
C PRO A 471 24.28 16.88 -6.69
N GLU A 472 23.25 17.63 -7.11
CA GLU A 472 22.09 17.93 -6.28
C GLU A 472 21.22 16.69 -6.01
N GLU A 473 21.19 15.75 -6.96
CA GLU A 473 20.50 14.49 -6.82
C GLU A 473 21.45 13.51 -6.13
N ARG A 474 21.15 13.14 -4.89
CA ARG A 474 21.97 12.19 -4.11
C ARG A 474 21.79 10.77 -4.64
N LEU A 475 22.26 10.51 -5.86
CA LEU A 475 22.16 9.22 -6.53
C LEU A 475 22.98 8.18 -5.77
N SER A 476 22.43 6.98 -5.63
CA SER A 476 23.14 5.87 -4.99
C SER A 476 22.76 4.54 -5.61
N VAL A 477 23.73 3.61 -5.61
CA VAL A 477 23.56 2.25 -6.13
C VAL A 477 23.67 1.27 -4.97
N HIS A 478 22.70 0.36 -4.89
CA HIS A 478 22.56 -0.64 -3.83
C HIS A 478 22.41 -2.03 -4.42
N ALA A 479 22.81 -3.04 -3.65
CA ALA A 479 22.75 -4.44 -4.05
C ALA A 479 21.50 -5.11 -3.48
N PRO A 480 20.45 -5.37 -4.30
CA PRO A 480 19.32 -6.18 -3.87
C PRO A 480 19.65 -7.67 -3.92
N ALA A 481 19.12 -8.44 -2.98
CA ALA A 481 19.12 -9.91 -3.06
C ALA A 481 17.77 -10.47 -2.64
N LEU A 482 17.32 -11.52 -3.33
CA LEU A 482 16.02 -12.14 -3.09
C LEU A 482 15.94 -12.72 -1.67
N ASP A 483 14.96 -12.28 -0.90
CA ASP A 483 14.64 -12.83 0.41
C ASP A 483 13.56 -13.90 0.27
N ARG A 484 13.83 -15.13 0.72
CA ARG A 484 12.88 -16.24 0.59
C ARG A 484 11.84 -16.29 1.71
N HIS A 485 12.07 -15.58 2.81
CA HIS A 485 11.33 -15.79 4.05
C HIS A 485 10.22 -14.75 4.29
N GLY A 486 10.30 -13.58 3.68
CA GLY A 486 9.36 -12.48 3.89
C GLY A 486 9.43 -11.96 5.32
N LEU A 487 8.27 -11.72 5.92
CA LEU A 487 8.17 -11.38 7.34
C LEU A 487 8.69 -12.53 8.21
N GLU A 488 9.68 -12.24 9.05
CA GLU A 488 10.18 -13.15 10.09
C GLU A 488 9.99 -12.53 11.47
N VAL A 489 9.49 -13.31 12.41
CA VAL A 489 9.26 -12.88 13.80
C VAL A 489 10.10 -13.74 14.73
N THR A 490 10.73 -13.10 15.72
CA THR A 490 11.54 -13.75 16.75
C THR A 490 11.06 -13.32 18.14
N VAL A 491 11.08 -14.23 19.11
CA VAL A 491 10.82 -13.96 20.53
C VAL A 491 12.10 -14.26 21.30
N GLY A 492 12.77 -13.22 21.79
CA GLY A 492 14.18 -13.31 22.14
C GLY A 492 14.99 -13.71 20.91
N ASP A 493 15.70 -14.84 21.00
CA ASP A 493 16.49 -15.39 19.88
C ASP A 493 15.75 -16.51 19.12
N ALA A 494 14.56 -16.93 19.57
CA ALA A 494 13.82 -18.01 18.97
C ALA A 494 12.93 -17.52 17.81
N VAL A 495 13.00 -18.16 16.66
CA VAL A 495 12.10 -17.88 15.52
C VAL A 495 10.69 -18.37 15.82
N LEU A 496 9.71 -17.51 15.64
CA LEU A 496 8.29 -17.83 15.74
C LEU A 496 7.79 -18.32 14.37
N PRO A 497 7.41 -19.60 14.22
CA PRO A 497 6.86 -20.10 12.96
C PRO A 497 5.46 -19.51 12.73
N LEU A 498 5.33 -18.66 11.72
CA LEU A 498 4.04 -18.12 11.31
C LEU A 498 3.34 -19.09 10.36
N ARG A 499 2.02 -19.29 10.55
CA ARG A 499 1.19 -20.04 9.60
C ARG A 499 1.21 -19.35 8.23
N GLN A 500 1.21 -20.14 7.17
CA GLN A 500 1.17 -19.65 5.79
C GLN A 500 0.13 -20.45 5.02
N GLN A 501 -0.66 -19.78 4.19
CA GLN A 501 -1.66 -20.39 3.32
C GLN A 501 -1.28 -20.24 1.83
N PHE A 502 -0.03 -19.86 1.55
CA PHE A 502 0.44 -19.60 0.19
C PHE A 502 0.68 -20.90 -0.56
N THR A 503 0.34 -20.89 -1.85
CA THR A 503 0.54 -22.02 -2.76
C THR A 503 1.48 -21.62 -3.89
N ASN A 504 1.90 -22.58 -4.72
CA ASN A 504 2.67 -22.28 -5.92
C ASN A 504 1.72 -21.87 -7.04
N PHE A 505 2.08 -20.81 -7.75
CA PHE A 505 1.32 -20.33 -8.88
C PHE A 505 1.26 -21.39 -9.98
N ALA A 506 0.05 -21.87 -10.26
CA ALA A 506 -0.18 -22.80 -11.36
C ALA A 506 -0.16 -22.02 -12.68
N SER A 507 0.86 -22.23 -13.51
CA SER A 507 0.96 -21.69 -14.87
C SER A 507 -0.25 -22.03 -15.77
N ALA A 508 -1.13 -22.93 -15.33
CA ALA A 508 -2.35 -23.35 -16.03
C ALA A 508 -3.51 -22.34 -16.00
N HIS A 509 -3.38 -21.14 -15.42
CA HIS A 509 -4.37 -20.06 -15.63
C HIS A 509 -4.29 -19.43 -17.04
N THR A 510 -3.61 -20.09 -17.99
CA THR A 510 -3.58 -19.81 -19.43
C THR A 510 -4.78 -20.42 -20.19
N GLY A 511 -5.96 -20.43 -19.59
CA GLY A 511 -7.20 -20.85 -20.26
C GLY A 511 -8.18 -19.69 -20.29
N ASN A 512 -8.70 -19.38 -21.48
CA ASN A 512 -9.81 -18.45 -21.72
C ASN A 512 -10.86 -18.52 -20.59
N ASP A 513 -11.18 -17.36 -20.01
CA ASP A 513 -12.53 -16.91 -19.68
C ASP A 513 -12.57 -15.38 -19.51
#